data_AF-A0A1A2L096-F1
#
_entry.id   AF-A0A1A2L096-F1
#
_cell.length_a   1.000
_cell.length_b   1.000
_cell.length_c   1.000
_cell.angle_alpha   90.00
_cell.angle_beta   90.00
_cell.angle_gamma   90.00
#
_symmetry.space_group_name_H-M   'P 1'
#
loop_
_entity.id
_entity.type
_entity.pdbx_description
1 polymer ?
#
loop_
_entity_poly.entity_id
_entity_poly.type
_entity_poly.pdbx_seq_one_letter_code
_entity_poly.pdbx_strand_id
1 'polypeptide(L)'
;MAPAAVGEDHASTVLLRNANPDSRLTPNIVVTEYFSDSAVDLSDVALEYAERKRGSTIGLEVTRSEWIAEDAPAEYGQEMRFTLVSGVVARLVRMTIATPTFTGGTHILEIVFTVAEEQYASCRSEFGEFLKSIQILTS
;
A
#
# COMPACT_ATOMS: atom_id res chain seq x y z
N MET A 1 13.97 -12.26 -3.28
CA MET A 1 13.95 -11.68 -1.92
C MET A 1 13.46 -10.25 -2.07
N ALA A 2 12.30 -9.88 -1.52
CA ALA A 2 11.86 -8.49 -1.55
C ALA A 2 12.86 -7.65 -0.74
N PRO A 3 13.38 -6.52 -1.27
CA PRO A 3 14.30 -5.69 -0.50
C PRO A 3 13.65 -5.23 0.81
N ALA A 4 14.41 -5.14 1.91
CA ALA A 4 13.89 -4.70 3.21
C ALA A 4 13.20 -3.31 3.14
N ALA A 5 13.65 -2.44 2.23
CA ALA A 5 13.02 -1.15 1.95
C ALA A 5 11.59 -1.22 1.35
N VAL A 6 11.14 -2.43 1.00
CA VAL A 6 9.85 -2.74 0.40
C VAL A 6 9.03 -3.70 1.29
N GLY A 7 9.61 -4.20 2.39
CA GLY A 7 8.86 -4.88 3.43
C GLY A 7 8.04 -3.87 4.23
N GLU A 8 6.81 -4.22 4.57
CA GLU A 8 6.07 -3.54 5.64
C GLU A 8 6.27 -4.35 6.92
N ASP A 9 6.73 -3.69 8.00
CA ASP A 9 7.15 -4.36 9.25
C ASP A 9 6.00 -5.06 10.02
N HIS A 10 4.77 -5.00 9.49
CA HIS A 10 3.57 -5.61 10.07
C HIS A 10 2.69 -6.32 9.04
N ALA A 11 3.26 -6.75 7.92
CA ALA A 11 2.52 -7.45 6.87
C ALA A 11 1.78 -8.69 7.39
N SER A 12 0.46 -8.73 7.24
CA SER A 12 -0.36 -9.93 7.42
C SER A 12 -0.13 -10.93 6.29
N THR A 13 0.07 -10.44 5.06
CA THR A 13 0.35 -11.26 3.88
C THR A 13 1.24 -10.52 2.90
N VAL A 14 2.16 -11.25 2.25
CA VAL A 14 3.02 -10.72 1.18
C VAL A 14 2.90 -11.62 -0.05
N LEU A 15 2.46 -11.04 -1.16
CA LEU A 15 2.39 -11.69 -2.47
C LEU A 15 3.51 -11.15 -3.35
N LEU A 16 4.34 -12.05 -3.88
CA LEU A 16 5.43 -11.71 -4.78
C LEU A 16 5.10 -12.21 -6.17
N ARG A 17 5.33 -11.39 -7.19
CA ARG A 17 5.39 -11.89 -8.57
C ARG A 17 6.60 -12.84 -8.67
N ASN A 18 6.51 -13.85 -9.55
CA ASN A 18 7.66 -14.70 -9.85
C ASN A 18 8.89 -13.84 -10.12
N ALA A 19 9.96 -14.10 -9.37
CA ALA A 19 11.17 -13.30 -9.43
C ALA A 19 11.75 -13.38 -10.85
N ASN A 20 11.76 -12.26 -11.56
CA ASN A 20 12.57 -12.12 -12.75
C ASN A 20 14.02 -11.85 -12.28
N PRO A 21 14.99 -12.74 -12.56
CA PRO A 21 16.38 -12.57 -12.12
C PRO A 21 17.04 -11.31 -12.70
N ASP A 22 16.53 -10.77 -13.80
CA ASP A 22 17.02 -9.53 -14.41
C ASP A 22 16.45 -8.27 -13.73
N SER A 23 15.44 -8.42 -12.86
CA SER A 23 14.81 -7.31 -12.16
C SER A 23 15.47 -7.05 -10.81
N ARG A 24 15.93 -5.82 -10.59
CA ARG A 24 16.51 -5.39 -9.30
C ARG A 24 15.47 -5.18 -8.20
N LEU A 25 14.19 -5.22 -8.56
CA LEU A 25 13.05 -5.18 -7.64
C LEU A 25 12.01 -6.20 -8.09
N THR A 26 11.57 -7.06 -7.19
CA THR A 26 10.44 -7.96 -7.45
C THR A 26 9.14 -7.22 -7.11
N PRO A 27 8.21 -7.06 -8.08
CA PRO A 27 6.90 -6.49 -7.79
C PRO A 27 6.21 -7.29 -6.70
N ASN A 28 5.61 -6.59 -5.74
CA ASN A 28 4.98 -7.22 -4.60
C ASN A 28 3.75 -6.45 -4.14
N ILE A 29 2.83 -7.19 -3.54
CA ILE A 29 1.66 -6.66 -2.85
C ILE A 29 1.80 -7.09 -1.39
N VAL A 30 1.74 -6.12 -0.50
CA VAL A 30 1.74 -6.33 0.94
C VAL A 30 0.37 -5.96 1.46
N VAL A 31 -0.22 -6.86 2.25
CA VAL A 31 -1.50 -6.65 2.92
C VAL A 31 -1.24 -6.62 4.41
N THR A 32 -1.67 -5.55 5.07
CA THR A 32 -1.56 -5.35 6.52
C THR A 32 -2.95 -5.10 7.08
N GLU A 33 -3.27 -5.75 8.18
CA GLU A 33 -4.57 -5.65 8.85
C GLU A 33 -4.34 -5.29 10.32
N TYR A 34 -5.07 -4.29 10.83
CA TYR A 34 -4.99 -3.90 12.23
C TYR A 34 -6.27 -3.22 12.71
N PHE A 35 -6.37 -3.09 14.03
CA PHE A 35 -7.49 -2.46 14.72
C PHE A 35 -7.03 -1.16 15.38
N SER A 36 -7.88 -0.14 15.29
CA SER A 36 -7.80 1.08 16.07
C SER A 36 -8.96 1.10 17.07
N ASP A 37 -8.67 1.44 18.33
CA ASP A 37 -9.69 1.59 19.37
C ASP A 37 -10.57 2.85 19.17
N SER A 38 -10.21 3.71 18.21
CA SER A 38 -10.95 4.91 17.84
C SER A 38 -11.31 4.96 16.36
N ALA A 39 -12.23 5.85 16.01
CA ALA A 39 -12.41 6.32 14.64
C ALA A 39 -11.07 6.87 14.10
N VAL A 40 -10.80 6.65 12.81
CA VAL A 40 -9.59 7.13 12.13
C VAL A 40 -9.96 7.98 10.92
N ASP A 41 -9.18 9.03 10.67
CA ASP A 41 -9.21 9.76 9.41
C ASP A 41 -8.17 9.14 8.47
N LEU A 42 -8.62 8.60 7.33
CA LEU A 42 -7.70 7.92 6.41
C LEU A 42 -6.73 8.88 5.71
N SER A 43 -7.06 10.16 5.63
CA SER A 43 -6.15 11.17 5.09
C SER A 43 -4.98 11.44 6.04
N ASP A 44 -5.23 11.45 7.34
CA ASP A 44 -4.18 11.54 8.37
C ASP A 44 -3.31 10.28 8.38
N VAL A 45 -3.92 9.09 8.31
CA VAL A 45 -3.19 7.82 8.20
C VAL A 45 -2.28 7.81 6.96
N ALA A 46 -2.76 8.33 5.83
CA ALA A 46 -1.97 8.42 4.60
C ALA A 46 -0.80 9.42 4.73
N LEU A 47 -0.99 10.54 5.44
CA LEU A 47 0.08 11.51 5.73
C LEU A 47 1.16 10.87 6.62
N GLU A 48 0.77 10.22 7.71
CA GLU A 48 1.70 9.55 8.61
C GLU A 48 2.51 8.46 7.89
N TYR A 49 1.86 7.69 7.03
CA TYR A 49 2.54 6.66 6.23
C TYR A 49 3.60 7.27 5.31
N ALA A 50 3.28 8.37 4.61
CA ALA A 50 4.24 9.07 3.76
C ALA A 50 5.46 9.57 4.56
N GLU A 51 5.24 10.15 5.74
CA GLU A 51 6.32 10.63 6.61
C GLU A 51 7.21 9.47 7.11
N ARG A 52 6.63 8.33 7.50
CA ARG A 52 7.40 7.13 7.83
C ARG A 52 8.26 6.66 6.66
N LYS A 53 7.71 6.64 5.43
CA LYS A 53 8.46 6.24 4.24
C LYS A 53 9.54 7.25 3.83
N ARG A 54 9.35 8.55 4.07
CA ARG A 54 10.42 9.55 3.84
C ARG A 54 11.68 9.22 4.64
N GLY A 55 11.53 8.65 5.84
CA GLY A 55 12.66 8.24 6.68
C GLY A 55 13.52 7.10 6.10
N SER A 56 12.98 6.31 5.16
CA SER A 56 13.64 5.11 4.62
C SER A 56 13.82 5.13 3.09
N THR A 57 13.52 6.24 2.43
CA THR A 57 13.57 6.38 0.97
C THR A 57 14.25 7.69 0.55
N ILE A 58 14.77 7.74 -0.69
CA ILE A 58 15.42 8.93 -1.24
C ILE A 58 14.48 9.60 -2.24
N GLY A 59 14.22 10.90 -2.06
CA GLY A 59 13.46 11.70 -3.02
C GLY A 59 11.99 11.29 -3.13
N LEU A 60 11.33 10.96 -2.01
CA LEU A 60 9.93 10.57 -2.01
C LEU A 60 9.01 11.72 -2.43
N GLU A 61 8.21 11.44 -3.45
CA GLU A 61 7.16 12.29 -3.99
C GLU A 61 5.82 11.56 -3.88
N VAL A 62 4.83 12.22 -3.29
CA VAL A 62 3.43 11.76 -3.33
C VAL A 62 2.81 12.31 -4.61
N THR A 63 2.54 11.44 -5.58
CA THR A 63 2.02 11.84 -6.90
C THR A 63 0.50 11.89 -6.95
N ARG A 64 -0.18 11.21 -6.02
CA ARG A 64 -1.64 11.19 -5.87
C ARG A 64 -2.00 10.85 -4.42
N SER A 65 -3.01 11.51 -3.88
CA SER A 65 -3.55 11.24 -2.54
C SER A 65 -4.98 11.73 -2.51
N GLU A 66 -5.95 10.83 -2.39
CA GLU A 66 -7.37 11.19 -2.43
C GLU A 66 -8.28 10.14 -1.81
N TRP A 67 -9.48 10.60 -1.43
CA TRP A 67 -10.59 9.73 -1.08
C TRP A 67 -11.13 9.03 -2.33
N ILE A 68 -11.40 7.74 -2.18
CA ILE A 68 -12.05 6.90 -3.19
C ILE A 68 -13.51 6.67 -2.80
N ALA A 69 -13.76 6.42 -1.52
CA ALA A 69 -15.08 6.35 -0.91
C ALA A 69 -15.02 6.95 0.50
N GLU A 70 -15.89 7.90 0.83
CA GLU A 70 -15.95 8.51 2.16
C GLU A 70 -16.89 7.75 3.11
N ASP A 71 -17.87 7.02 2.56
CA ASP A 71 -18.81 6.19 3.31
C ASP A 71 -18.21 4.82 3.65
N ALA A 72 -18.67 4.19 4.74
CA ALA A 72 -18.19 2.86 5.16
C ALA A 72 -18.58 1.75 4.15
N PRO A 73 -17.63 0.87 3.73
CA PRO A 73 -16.21 0.91 4.05
C PRO A 73 -15.51 2.09 3.36
N ALA A 74 -14.87 2.94 4.16
CA ALA A 74 -14.22 4.14 3.67
C ALA A 74 -12.90 3.77 3.01
N GLU A 75 -12.57 4.35 1.87
CA GLU A 75 -11.43 4.00 1.04
C GLU A 75 -10.59 5.23 0.70
N TYR A 76 -9.28 5.12 0.89
CA TYR A 76 -8.32 6.18 0.58
C TYR A 76 -7.16 5.65 -0.25
N GLY A 77 -6.89 6.30 -1.38
CA GLY A 77 -5.84 5.94 -2.32
C GLY A 77 -4.64 6.87 -2.24
N GLN A 78 -3.43 6.31 -2.34
CA GLN A 78 -2.19 7.06 -2.37
C GLN A 78 -1.21 6.45 -3.37
N GLU A 79 -0.61 7.28 -4.23
CA GLU A 79 0.49 6.88 -5.13
C GLU A 79 1.74 7.68 -4.79
N MET A 80 2.87 6.98 -4.71
CA MET A 80 4.17 7.57 -4.42
C MET A 80 5.22 7.10 -5.41
N ARG A 81 6.26 7.92 -5.54
CA ARG A 81 7.45 7.65 -6.32
C ARG A 81 8.68 7.99 -5.47
N PHE A 82 9.66 7.10 -5.46
CA PHE A 82 10.91 7.32 -4.73
C PHE A 82 12.05 6.50 -5.31
N THR A 83 13.27 6.77 -4.86
CA THR A 83 14.47 6.01 -5.21
C THR A 83 14.90 5.15 -4.03
N LEU A 84 15.06 3.85 -4.29
CA LEU A 84 15.63 2.90 -3.34
C LEU A 84 17.14 3.13 -3.17
N VAL A 85 17.72 2.68 -2.06
CA VAL A 85 19.18 2.73 -1.82
C VAL A 85 19.97 2.00 -2.92
N SER A 86 19.36 1.02 -3.58
CA SER A 86 19.93 0.31 -4.74
C SER A 86 19.97 1.14 -6.04
N GLY A 87 19.44 2.37 -6.03
CA GLY A 87 19.32 3.25 -7.19
C GLY A 87 18.12 2.97 -8.10
N VAL A 88 17.26 2.00 -7.74
CA VAL A 88 16.04 1.69 -8.49
C VAL A 88 14.96 2.74 -8.17
N VAL A 89 14.35 3.32 -9.20
CA VAL A 89 13.16 4.16 -9.04
C VAL A 89 11.96 3.24 -8.89
N ALA A 90 11.26 3.37 -7.76
CA ALA A 90 10.09 2.57 -7.44
C ALA A 90 8.82 3.44 -7.44
N ARG A 91 7.72 2.81 -7.84
CA ARG A 91 6.37 3.29 -7.56
C ARG A 91 5.74 2.45 -6.47
N LEU A 92 4.98 3.12 -5.63
CA LEU A 92 4.17 2.52 -4.59
C LEU A 92 2.74 3.00 -4.76
N VAL A 93 1.80 2.06 -4.81
CA VAL A 93 0.36 2.34 -4.81
C VAL A 93 -0.21 1.73 -3.54
N ARG A 94 -0.83 2.55 -2.71
CA ARG A 94 -1.44 2.16 -1.45
C ARG A 94 -2.94 2.41 -1.49
N MET A 95 -3.69 1.41 -1.06
CA MET A 95 -5.12 1.50 -0.77
C MET A 95 -5.30 1.26 0.73
N THR A 96 -6.03 2.15 1.40
CA THR A 96 -6.45 1.96 2.80
C THR A 96 -7.95 1.82 2.83
N ILE A 97 -8.45 0.79 3.49
CA ILE A 97 -9.88 0.54 3.65
C ILE A 97 -10.18 0.51 5.14
N ALA A 98 -11.16 1.28 5.60
CA ALA A 98 -11.58 1.34 6.98
C ALA A 98 -13.06 0.96 7.13
N THR A 99 -13.32 0.05 8.06
CA THR A 99 -14.67 -0.37 8.43
C THR A 99 -14.90 -0.11 9.92
N PRO A 100 -15.92 0.67 10.30
CA PRO A 100 -16.29 0.85 11.70
C PRO A 100 -16.63 -0.47 12.37
N THR A 101 -16.24 -0.62 13.64
CA THR A 101 -16.57 -1.78 14.47
C THR A 101 -17.75 -1.46 15.38
N PHE A 102 -18.47 -2.49 15.85
CA PHE A 102 -19.58 -2.32 16.80
C PHE A 102 -19.17 -1.69 18.14
N THR A 103 -17.89 -1.77 18.50
CA THR A 103 -17.33 -1.20 19.73
C THR A 103 -16.89 0.26 19.58
N GLY A 104 -17.11 0.89 18.42
CA GLY A 104 -16.74 2.28 18.15
C GLY A 104 -15.29 2.49 17.70
N GLY A 105 -14.51 1.41 17.57
CA GLY A 105 -13.20 1.42 16.93
C GLY A 105 -13.28 1.23 15.42
N THR A 106 -12.14 1.14 14.75
CA THR A 106 -12.05 0.95 13.29
C THR A 106 -11.16 -0.24 12.96
N HIS A 107 -11.64 -1.10 12.07
CA HIS A 107 -10.85 -2.12 11.43
C HIS A 107 -10.24 -1.58 10.14
N ILE A 108 -8.93 -1.71 9.97
CA ILE A 108 -8.18 -1.10 8.87
C ILE A 108 -7.44 -2.17 8.08
N LEU A 109 -7.65 -2.18 6.77
CA LEU A 109 -6.93 -2.99 5.80
C LEU A 109 -6.07 -2.07 4.92
N GLU A 110 -4.77 -2.30 4.89
CA GLU A 110 -3.83 -1.61 4.01
C GLU A 110 -3.31 -2.57 2.95
N ILE A 111 -3.36 -2.14 1.71
CA ILE A 111 -2.84 -2.89 0.57
C ILE A 111 -1.82 -2.01 -0.14
N VAL A 112 -0.57 -2.44 -0.14
CA VAL A 112 0.57 -1.72 -0.69
C VAL A 112 1.17 -2.51 -1.84
N PHE A 113 1.08 -1.97 -3.05
CA PHE A 113 1.74 -2.51 -4.23
C PHE A 113 3.01 -1.71 -4.52
N THR A 114 4.16 -2.38 -4.52
CA THR A 114 5.45 -1.76 -4.87
C THR A 114 6.06 -2.43 -6.09
N VAL A 115 6.55 -1.61 -7.02
CA VAL A 115 7.11 -2.05 -8.30
C VAL A 115 8.15 -1.07 -8.82
N ALA A 116 9.06 -1.53 -9.67
CA ALA A 116 9.97 -0.64 -10.36
C ALA A 116 9.20 0.24 -11.35
N GLU A 117 9.59 1.51 -11.50
CA GLU A 117 8.91 2.48 -12.37
C GLU A 117 8.73 1.93 -13.80
N GLU A 118 9.78 1.32 -14.35
CA GLU A 118 9.79 0.74 -15.69
C GLU A 118 8.85 -0.46 -15.87
N GLN A 119 8.44 -1.11 -14.78
CA GLN A 119 7.52 -2.24 -14.76
C GLN A 119 6.09 -1.84 -14.38
N TYR A 120 5.85 -0.59 -13.96
CA TYR A 120 4.56 -0.16 -13.45
C TYR A 120 3.44 -0.37 -14.48
N ALA A 121 3.65 0.04 -15.73
CA ALA A 121 2.64 -0.07 -16.78
C ALA A 121 2.20 -1.52 -17.04
N SER A 122 3.12 -2.48 -16.97
CA SER A 122 2.81 -3.90 -17.21
C SER A 122 2.23 -4.61 -15.98
N CYS A 123 2.54 -4.15 -14.77
CA CYS A 123 2.07 -4.79 -13.53
C CYS A 123 0.79 -4.15 -12.96
N ARG A 124 0.43 -2.93 -13.36
CA ARG A 124 -0.73 -2.20 -12.82
C ARG A 124 -2.05 -2.93 -13.04
N SER A 125 -2.23 -3.62 -14.17
CA SER A 125 -3.44 -4.39 -14.43
C SER A 125 -3.62 -5.54 -13.43
N GLU A 126 -2.55 -6.27 -13.13
CA GLU A 126 -2.56 -7.37 -12.15
C GLU A 126 -2.92 -6.85 -10.76
N PHE A 127 -2.39 -5.68 -10.37
CA PHE A 127 -2.77 -5.05 -9.10
C PHE A 127 -4.26 -4.66 -9.08
N GLY A 128 -4.77 -4.10 -10.18
CA GLY A 128 -6.19 -3.77 -10.29
C GLY A 128 -7.11 -5.00 -10.23
N GLU A 129 -6.68 -6.13 -10.79
CA GLU A 129 -7.39 -7.42 -10.67
C GLU A 129 -7.34 -7.97 -9.25
N PHE A 130 -6.18 -7.85 -8.57
CA PHE A 130 -6.06 -8.21 -7.16
C PHE A 130 -7.03 -7.41 -6.30
N LEU A 131 -7.07 -6.08 -6.44
CA LEU A 131 -8.00 -5.23 -5.68
C LEU A 131 -9.47 -5.65 -5.89
N LYS A 132 -9.86 -5.98 -7.12
CA LYS A 132 -11.22 -6.46 -7.45
C LYS A 132 -11.54 -7.84 -6.85
N SER A 133 -10.53 -8.63 -6.51
CA SER A 133 -10.70 -9.94 -5.88
C SER A 133 -10.93 -9.87 -4.38
N ILE A 134 -10.67 -8.71 -3.75
CA ILE A 134 -10.83 -8.52 -2.31
C ILE A 134 -12.32 -8.43 -1.98
N GLN A 135 -12.74 -9.26 -1.03
CA GLN A 135 -14.09 -9.24 -0.48
C GLN A 135 -14.00 -8.93 1.02
N ILE A 136 -14.59 -7.82 1.42
CA ILE A 136 -14.71 -7.47 2.84
C ILE A 136 -16.05 -8.03 3.32
N LEU A 137 -15.97 -9.08 4.12
CA LEU A 137 -17.15 -9.68 4.73
C LEU A 137 -17.47 -8.90 6.00
N THR A 138 -18.59 -8.17 5.99
CA THR A 138 -19.12 -7.50 7.18
C THR A 138 -20.07 -8.48 7.88
N SER A 139 -19.78 -8.79 9.15
CA SER A 139 -20.58 -9.67 10.02
C SER A 139 -21.55 -8.88 10.88
#